data_AF-A0A956HWC8-F1
#
_entry.id   AF-A0A956HWC8-F1
#
_cell.length_a   1.000
_cell.length_b   1.000
_cell.length_c   1.000
_cell.angle_alpha   90.00
_cell.angle_beta   90.00
_cell.angle_gamma   90.00
#
_symmetry.space_group_name_H-M   'P 1'
#
loop_
_entity.id
_entity.type
_entity.pdbx_description
1 polymer ?
#
loop_
_entity_poly.entity_id
_entity_poly.type
_entity_poly.pdbx_seq_one_letter_code
_entity_poly.pdbx_strand_id
1 'polypeptide(L)'
;MSQGRKQIGRILLAQRAVTPEQLEQALQQGGGRLASRLAEQGTITGVSALKALSEQHGIPGIDLNQICLRLEDLDILPREIAEKHLILPVLMRDDRLFIAMANPREKKVLDELEFVTGKKAYPYVALEGVIAQVIQEAYTRKAQGEAYYVGPACPPEVLERVGIDQNGNPLAGALPELEDEAPLGAPGVVVDDAVGRISQSDEIEDTEFGDTSRDLSVVAELPEEQLDSQPAALGRTVLVVDDEADIRKMLKRLLTSRGYRVLEADRGLLALRLVKEHRPDLIVLDAMLPEVHGFEIARRIKGSTRYGHIPIIMVSAVYRGWRYAEDLKQSCGVDHYIEKPFRIADVMAAVEACLVEATPETPEVDSQESSADAEQALDAGVRAYKAGRIEEAVEHLRRGIAIDPLAYRLHFHLGLLYGKLGKVYEAISELETAVEINAHHFPAVKNLAILYQKAGFRNKAAEMWERALSLAPDDPTRKSIKQHILNLL
;
A
#
# COMPACT_ATOMS: atom_id res chain seq x y z
N MET A 1 19.14 -15.72 -14.39
CA MET A 1 19.76 -16.18 -13.12
C MET A 1 21.24 -15.83 -12.94
N SER A 2 22.06 -15.77 -14.01
CA SER A 2 23.52 -15.49 -13.92
C SER A 2 23.90 -14.11 -13.34
N GLN A 3 23.22 -13.02 -13.74
CA GLN A 3 23.52 -11.68 -13.24
C GLN A 3 23.20 -11.51 -11.74
N GLY A 4 22.06 -12.03 -11.26
CA GLY A 4 21.68 -11.93 -9.85
C GLY A 4 22.66 -12.65 -8.91
N ARG A 5 23.19 -13.81 -9.31
CA ARG A 5 24.23 -14.53 -8.54
C ARG A 5 25.56 -13.77 -8.49
N LYS A 6 25.94 -13.10 -9.58
CA LYS A 6 27.14 -12.25 -9.62
C LYS A 6 27.00 -11.01 -8.75
N GLN A 7 25.80 -10.44 -8.66
CA GLN A 7 25.53 -9.29 -7.81
C GLN A 7 25.61 -9.64 -6.33
N ILE A 8 24.91 -10.69 -5.87
CA ILE A 8 24.93 -11.09 -4.45
C ILE A 8 26.32 -11.53 -3.98
N GLY A 9 27.11 -12.21 -4.84
CA GLY A 9 28.49 -12.55 -4.51
C GLY A 9 29.38 -11.33 -4.28
N ARG A 10 29.19 -10.27 -5.07
CA ARG A 10 29.91 -8.99 -4.87
C ARG A 10 29.51 -8.31 -3.56
N ILE A 11 28.22 -8.30 -3.24
CA ILE A 11 27.69 -7.73 -1.99
C ILE A 11 28.31 -8.48 -0.79
N LEU A 12 28.28 -9.81 -0.79
CA LEU A 12 28.85 -10.63 0.28
C LEU A 12 30.35 -10.38 0.49
N LEU A 13 31.13 -10.15 -0.58
CA LEU A 13 32.53 -9.77 -0.49
C LEU A 13 32.71 -8.36 0.07
N ALA A 14 31.92 -7.39 -0.40
CA ALA A 14 31.98 -6.00 0.05
C ALA A 14 31.66 -5.87 1.55
N GLN A 15 30.69 -6.65 2.03
CA GLN A 15 30.32 -6.77 3.44
C GLN A 15 31.32 -7.59 4.27
N ARG A 16 32.36 -8.17 3.65
CA ARG A 16 33.32 -9.09 4.28
C ARG A 16 32.66 -10.30 4.94
N ALA A 17 31.49 -10.70 4.45
CA ALA A 17 30.77 -11.87 4.95
C ALA A 17 31.44 -13.17 4.49
N VAL A 18 32.09 -13.17 3.32
CA VAL A 18 32.81 -14.32 2.76
C VAL A 18 34.17 -13.92 2.21
N THR A 19 35.09 -14.88 2.10
CA THR A 19 36.34 -14.72 1.32
C THR A 19 36.12 -15.06 -0.17
N PRO A 20 37.00 -14.61 -1.08
CA PRO A 20 36.95 -15.00 -2.49
C PRO A 20 36.95 -16.51 -2.71
N GLU A 21 37.73 -17.26 -1.92
CA GLU A 21 37.83 -18.72 -2.01
C GLU A 21 36.52 -19.40 -1.57
N GLN A 22 35.93 -18.94 -0.46
CA GLN A 22 34.64 -19.43 0.03
C GLN A 22 33.52 -19.16 -1.00
N LEU A 23 33.53 -17.97 -1.61
CA LEU A 23 32.57 -17.60 -2.65
C LEU A 23 32.73 -18.49 -3.90
N GLU A 24 33.96 -18.73 -4.34
CA GLU A 24 34.23 -19.56 -5.51
C GLU A 24 33.77 -21.01 -5.28
N GLN A 25 34.11 -21.60 -4.13
CA GLN A 25 33.63 -22.94 -3.73
C GLN A 25 32.10 -23.01 -3.72
N ALA A 26 31.44 -22.01 -3.14
CA ALA A 26 29.99 -21.96 -3.10
C ALA A 26 29.39 -21.84 -4.51
N LEU A 27 29.96 -21.04 -5.40
CA LEU A 27 29.49 -20.91 -6.79
C LEU A 27 29.65 -22.20 -7.59
N GLN A 28 30.73 -22.97 -7.35
CA GLN A 28 30.98 -24.26 -8.01
C GLN A 28 30.00 -25.35 -7.59
N GLN A 29 29.60 -25.38 -6.31
CA GLN A 29 28.64 -26.37 -5.79
C GLN A 29 27.24 -26.26 -6.43
N GLY A 30 26.85 -25.09 -6.97
CA GLY A 30 25.53 -24.88 -7.57
C GLY A 30 24.36 -25.03 -6.58
N GLY A 31 23.11 -24.94 -7.09
CA GLY A 31 21.89 -25.11 -6.30
C GLY A 31 21.45 -23.91 -5.42
N GLY A 32 20.14 -23.75 -5.24
CA GLY A 32 19.50 -22.77 -4.33
C GLY A 32 19.87 -21.30 -4.55
N ARG A 33 19.44 -20.45 -3.60
CA ARG A 33 19.91 -19.06 -3.44
C ARG A 33 21.21 -19.03 -2.64
N LEU A 34 22.19 -18.27 -3.14
CA LEU A 34 23.57 -18.30 -2.64
C LEU A 34 23.67 -17.91 -1.16
N ALA A 35 23.08 -16.77 -0.76
CA ALA A 35 23.17 -16.28 0.61
C ALA A 35 22.49 -17.22 1.62
N SER A 36 21.29 -17.74 1.29
CA SER A 36 20.58 -18.69 2.15
C SER A 36 21.36 -19.98 2.36
N ARG A 37 21.92 -20.56 1.29
CA ARG A 37 22.76 -21.76 1.40
C ARG A 37 24.02 -21.53 2.22
N LEU A 38 24.70 -20.40 2.06
CA LEU A 38 25.88 -20.06 2.86
C LEU A 38 25.54 -19.94 4.35
N ALA A 39 24.36 -19.43 4.67
CA ALA A 39 23.86 -19.36 6.05
C ALA A 39 23.52 -20.75 6.61
N GLU A 40 22.82 -21.59 5.82
CA GLU A 40 22.49 -22.97 6.19
C GLU A 40 23.73 -23.83 6.44
N GLN A 41 24.81 -23.60 5.68
CA GLN A 41 26.09 -24.29 5.86
C GLN A 41 26.92 -23.74 7.04
N GLY A 42 26.48 -22.66 7.68
CA GLY A 42 27.23 -21.98 8.75
C GLY A 42 28.46 -21.20 8.26
N THR A 43 28.63 -21.03 6.95
CA THR A 43 29.74 -20.24 6.38
C THR A 43 29.60 -18.76 6.71
N ILE A 44 28.36 -18.27 6.74
CA ILE A 44 28.01 -16.91 7.17
C ILE A 44 26.88 -16.95 8.19
N THR A 45 26.73 -15.90 8.99
CA THR A 45 25.59 -15.79 9.90
C THR A 45 24.30 -15.50 9.12
N GLY A 46 23.15 -15.89 9.67
CA GLY A 46 21.84 -15.57 9.09
C GLY A 46 21.64 -14.05 8.94
N VAL A 47 22.11 -13.26 9.90
CA VAL A 47 22.07 -11.79 9.85
C VAL A 47 22.89 -11.25 8.68
N SER A 48 24.12 -11.74 8.46
CA SER A 48 24.95 -11.35 7.31
C SER A 48 24.28 -11.71 5.99
N ALA A 49 23.66 -12.88 5.91
CA ALA A 49 22.92 -13.29 4.71
C ALA A 49 21.70 -12.40 4.45
N LEU A 50 20.92 -12.06 5.48
CA LEU A 50 19.79 -11.14 5.38
C LEU A 50 20.21 -9.73 4.97
N LYS A 51 21.30 -9.19 5.53
CA LYS A 51 21.85 -7.89 5.09
C LYS A 51 22.22 -7.89 3.61
N ALA A 52 22.88 -8.95 3.14
CA ALA A 52 23.26 -9.07 1.73
C ALA A 52 22.05 -9.19 0.80
N LEU A 53 21.01 -9.94 1.21
CA LEU A 53 19.75 -10.03 0.47
C LEU A 53 18.96 -8.71 0.49
N SER A 54 18.94 -8.02 1.63
CA SER A 54 18.31 -6.71 1.78
C SER A 54 18.92 -5.70 0.81
N GLU A 55 20.25 -5.64 0.75
CA GLU A 55 20.98 -4.78 -0.19
C GLU A 55 20.74 -5.18 -1.66
N GLN A 56 20.70 -6.49 -1.96
CA GLN A 56 20.43 -6.97 -3.31
C GLN A 56 19.03 -6.59 -3.81
N HIS A 57 18.04 -6.66 -2.92
CA HIS A 57 16.63 -6.48 -3.26
C HIS A 57 16.11 -5.07 -2.98
N GLY A 58 16.86 -4.24 -2.25
CA GLY A 58 16.46 -2.89 -1.85
C GLY A 58 15.22 -2.87 -0.96
N ILE A 59 15.00 -3.93 -0.19
CA ILE A 59 13.92 -4.07 0.79
C ILE A 59 14.47 -4.60 2.12
N PRO A 60 13.80 -4.40 3.26
CA PRO A 60 14.26 -4.93 4.54
C PRO A 60 14.28 -6.46 4.57
N GLY A 61 15.25 -7.02 5.29
CA GLY A 61 15.26 -8.43 5.67
C GLY A 61 14.42 -8.69 6.91
N ILE A 62 13.95 -9.92 7.08
CA ILE A 62 13.29 -10.38 8.30
C ILE A 62 13.86 -11.72 8.78
N ASP A 63 14.23 -11.78 10.05
CA ASP A 63 14.66 -12.98 10.76
C ASP A 63 13.44 -13.66 11.39
N LEU A 64 12.94 -14.67 10.70
CA LEU A 64 11.77 -15.44 11.11
C LEU A 64 12.02 -16.28 12.38
N ASN A 65 13.23 -16.32 12.93
CA ASN A 65 13.46 -16.93 14.23
C ASN A 65 13.02 -16.04 15.39
N GLN A 66 12.86 -14.73 15.16
CA GLN A 66 12.59 -13.73 16.19
C GLN A 66 11.14 -13.21 16.18
N ILE A 67 10.26 -13.84 15.41
CA ILE A 67 8.88 -13.37 15.22
C ILE A 67 7.88 -14.16 16.06
N CYS A 68 6.71 -13.56 16.24
CA CYS A 68 5.50 -14.22 16.70
C CYS A 68 4.40 -14.02 15.64
N LEU A 69 3.79 -15.10 15.17
CA LEU A 69 2.72 -15.08 14.17
C LEU A 69 1.40 -15.43 14.82
N ARG A 70 0.34 -14.69 14.47
CA ARG A 70 -1.03 -15.12 14.74
C ARG A 70 -1.44 -16.11 13.64
N LEU A 71 -1.79 -17.34 14.01
CA LEU A 71 -1.99 -18.42 13.03
C LEU A 71 -3.29 -18.29 12.23
N GLU A 72 -4.28 -17.55 12.74
CA GLU A 72 -5.47 -17.18 11.96
C GLU A 72 -5.14 -16.27 10.77
N ASP A 73 -4.07 -15.46 10.86
CA ASP A 73 -3.68 -14.57 9.76
C ASP A 73 -3.24 -15.36 8.52
N LEU A 74 -2.82 -16.62 8.71
CA LEU A 74 -2.51 -17.55 7.63
C LEU A 74 -3.75 -18.07 6.92
N ASP A 75 -4.96 -17.71 7.33
CA ASP A 75 -6.14 -17.99 6.53
C ASP A 75 -6.05 -17.27 5.19
N ILE A 76 -5.44 -16.09 5.08
CA ILE A 76 -5.40 -15.31 3.82
C ILE A 76 -4.52 -15.92 2.72
N LEU A 77 -3.80 -17.02 2.98
CA LEU A 77 -2.92 -17.68 2.02
C LEU A 77 -3.01 -19.21 2.21
N PRO A 78 -3.21 -20.05 1.19
CA PRO A 78 -3.18 -21.49 1.35
C PRO A 78 -1.76 -21.93 1.57
N ARG A 79 -1.66 -23.03 2.28
CA ARG A 79 -0.41 -23.74 2.49
C ARG A 79 0.31 -24.02 1.17
N GLU A 80 -0.40 -24.46 0.14
CA GLU A 80 0.20 -24.85 -1.14
C GLU A 80 0.83 -23.65 -1.85
N ILE A 81 0.21 -22.47 -1.78
CA ILE A 81 0.75 -21.24 -2.38
C ILE A 81 1.92 -20.74 -1.53
N ALA A 82 1.79 -20.75 -0.21
CA ALA A 82 2.85 -20.38 0.73
C ALA A 82 4.10 -21.23 0.49
N GLU A 83 3.98 -22.56 0.46
CA GLU A 83 5.10 -23.49 0.23
C GLU A 83 5.69 -23.36 -1.18
N LYS A 84 4.85 -23.21 -2.21
CA LYS A 84 5.30 -23.11 -3.60
C LYS A 84 6.09 -21.83 -3.86
N HIS A 85 5.61 -20.70 -3.34
CA HIS A 85 6.21 -19.38 -3.58
C HIS A 85 7.16 -18.94 -2.48
N LEU A 86 7.23 -19.69 -1.37
CA LEU A 86 7.99 -19.35 -0.16
C LEU A 86 7.62 -17.95 0.33
N ILE A 87 6.32 -17.80 0.60
CA ILE A 87 5.69 -16.55 1.02
C ILE A 87 4.91 -16.82 2.32
N LEU A 88 5.05 -15.92 3.28
CA LEU A 88 4.43 -16.05 4.59
C LEU A 88 3.89 -14.70 5.07
N PRO A 89 2.57 -14.55 5.30
CA PRO A 89 2.01 -13.43 6.05
C PRO A 89 2.61 -13.41 7.45
N VAL A 90 3.22 -12.29 7.83
CA VAL A 90 3.89 -12.13 9.12
C VAL A 90 3.03 -11.33 10.09
N LEU A 91 2.41 -10.27 9.59
CA LEU A 91 1.59 -9.38 10.38
C LEU A 91 0.50 -8.76 9.51
N MET A 92 -0.72 -8.71 10.02
CA MET A 92 -1.81 -7.92 9.45
C MET A 92 -2.21 -6.80 10.40
N ARG A 93 -2.37 -5.59 9.86
CA ARG A 93 -3.00 -4.45 10.55
C ARG A 93 -3.94 -3.74 9.59
N ASP A 94 -5.02 -3.15 10.08
CA ASP A 94 -5.94 -2.23 9.37
C ASP A 94 -5.96 -2.32 7.82
N ASP A 95 -5.08 -1.58 7.16
CA ASP A 95 -4.92 -1.43 5.71
C ASP A 95 -3.60 -2.04 5.17
N ARG A 96 -2.85 -2.80 5.98
CA ARG A 96 -1.47 -3.26 5.71
C ARG A 96 -1.27 -4.75 5.95
N LEU A 97 -0.49 -5.36 5.06
CA LEU A 97 -0.10 -6.76 5.09
C LEU A 97 1.43 -6.88 4.99
N PHE A 98 2.08 -7.38 6.03
CA PHE A 98 3.53 -7.61 6.05
C PHE A 98 3.84 -9.03 5.63
N ILE A 99 4.71 -9.20 4.63
CA ILE A 99 4.91 -10.49 3.96
C ILE A 99 6.40 -10.83 3.92
N ALA A 100 6.78 -11.96 4.51
CA ALA A 100 8.11 -12.52 4.32
C ALA A 100 8.17 -13.32 3.02
N MET A 101 9.25 -13.17 2.26
CA MET A 101 9.43 -13.83 0.96
C MET A 101 10.87 -14.27 0.74
N ALA A 102 11.08 -15.46 0.19
CA ALA A 102 12.40 -15.84 -0.34
C ALA A 102 12.74 -15.12 -1.67
N ASN A 103 11.72 -14.69 -2.42
CA ASN A 103 11.87 -13.99 -3.70
C ASN A 103 10.96 -12.76 -3.83
N PRO A 104 11.45 -11.59 -3.44
CA PRO A 104 10.65 -10.37 -3.55
C PRO A 104 10.38 -9.89 -4.99
N ARG A 105 10.94 -10.55 -6.00
CA ARG A 105 10.68 -10.22 -7.41
C ARG A 105 9.38 -10.84 -7.93
N GLU A 106 8.75 -11.74 -7.18
CA GLU A 106 7.48 -12.37 -7.53
C GLU A 106 6.29 -11.44 -7.21
N LYS A 107 6.17 -10.35 -7.97
CA LYS A 107 5.11 -9.34 -7.78
C LYS A 107 3.70 -9.92 -7.87
N LYS A 108 3.47 -10.88 -8.77
CA LYS A 108 2.14 -11.45 -9.01
C LYS A 108 1.42 -11.95 -7.76
N VAL A 109 2.14 -12.58 -6.83
CA VAL A 109 1.53 -13.11 -5.60
C VAL A 109 1.28 -11.99 -4.59
N LEU A 110 2.14 -10.96 -4.57
CA LEU A 110 1.90 -9.76 -3.77
C LEU A 110 0.67 -9.03 -4.29
N ASP A 111 0.60 -8.76 -5.59
CA ASP A 111 -0.54 -8.08 -6.22
C ASP A 111 -1.84 -8.87 -5.95
N GLU A 112 -1.79 -10.20 -6.02
CA GLU A 112 -2.94 -11.05 -5.67
C GLU A 112 -3.30 -10.96 -4.18
N LEU A 113 -2.33 -10.93 -3.27
CA LEU A 113 -2.58 -10.78 -1.84
C LEU A 113 -3.10 -9.38 -1.46
N GLU A 114 -2.60 -8.33 -2.11
CA GLU A 114 -3.10 -6.97 -1.96
C GLU A 114 -4.55 -6.89 -2.43
N PHE A 115 -4.82 -7.43 -3.61
CA PHE A 115 -6.17 -7.54 -4.15
C PHE A 115 -7.08 -8.35 -3.22
N VAL A 116 -6.56 -9.46 -2.69
CA VAL A 116 -7.31 -10.34 -1.81
C VAL A 116 -7.72 -9.58 -0.56
N THR A 117 -6.74 -9.11 0.18
CA THR A 117 -6.97 -8.52 1.49
C THR A 117 -7.55 -7.11 1.42
N GLY A 118 -7.45 -6.44 0.26
CA GLY A 118 -7.63 -5.00 0.14
C GLY A 118 -6.69 -4.22 1.06
N LYS A 119 -5.54 -4.80 1.39
CA LYS A 119 -4.48 -4.23 2.22
C LYS A 119 -3.23 -4.08 1.38
N LYS A 120 -2.46 -3.04 1.62
CA LYS A 120 -1.18 -2.81 0.97
C LYS A 120 -0.12 -3.77 1.49
N ALA A 121 0.62 -4.42 0.60
CA ALA A 121 1.62 -5.41 0.93
C ALA A 121 3.01 -4.77 1.10
N TYR A 122 3.64 -5.05 2.23
CA TYR A 122 5.00 -4.65 2.54
C TYR A 122 5.89 -5.90 2.55
N PRO A 123 6.69 -6.13 1.50
CA PRO A 123 7.52 -7.31 1.40
C PRO A 123 8.80 -7.18 2.22
N TYR A 124 9.20 -8.28 2.86
CA TYR A 124 10.45 -8.47 3.58
C TYR A 124 11.17 -9.68 3.01
N VAL A 125 12.48 -9.57 2.80
CA VAL A 125 13.27 -10.70 2.33
C VAL A 125 13.62 -11.63 3.49
N ALA A 126 13.37 -12.92 3.32
CA ALA A 126 13.71 -13.96 4.30
C ALA A 126 14.66 -15.00 3.69
N LEU A 127 15.35 -15.75 4.55
CA LEU A 127 16.21 -16.84 4.11
C LEU A 127 15.36 -18.03 3.64
N GLU A 128 15.68 -18.58 2.47
CA GLU A 128 14.91 -19.64 1.78
C GLU A 128 14.65 -20.87 2.65
N GLY A 129 15.69 -21.46 3.27
CA GLY A 129 15.50 -22.63 4.13
C GLY A 129 14.71 -22.32 5.40
N VAL A 130 14.91 -21.13 5.98
CA VAL A 130 14.20 -20.72 7.21
C VAL A 130 12.72 -20.51 6.92
N ILE A 131 12.36 -19.75 5.88
CA ILE A 131 10.95 -19.51 5.56
C ILE A 131 10.21 -20.80 5.17
N ALA A 132 10.88 -21.73 4.47
CA ALA A 132 10.29 -23.03 4.16
C ALA A 132 9.95 -23.83 5.43
N GLN A 133 10.86 -23.85 6.40
CA GLN A 133 10.64 -24.51 7.70
C GLN A 133 9.51 -23.85 8.48
N VAL A 134 9.52 -22.52 8.58
CA VAL A 134 8.48 -21.76 9.31
C VAL A 134 7.10 -21.93 8.68
N ILE A 135 6.98 -21.92 7.35
CA ILE A 135 5.71 -22.22 6.66
C ILE A 135 5.22 -23.61 7.06
N GLN A 136 6.08 -24.63 6.97
CA GLN A 136 5.68 -25.99 7.31
C GLN A 136 5.21 -26.11 8.76
N GLU A 137 5.95 -25.51 9.71
CA GLU A 137 5.64 -25.58 11.13
C GLU A 137 4.39 -24.78 11.49
N ALA A 138 4.28 -23.53 11.02
CA ALA A 138 3.16 -22.65 11.33
C ALA A 138 1.82 -23.21 10.82
N TYR A 139 1.75 -23.70 9.57
CA TYR A 139 0.52 -24.32 9.06
C TYR A 139 0.20 -25.65 9.76
N THR A 140 1.20 -26.39 10.24
CA THR A 140 0.97 -27.63 11.00
C THR A 140 0.39 -27.33 12.37
N ARG A 141 0.94 -26.35 13.10
CA ARG A 141 0.42 -25.87 14.39
C ARG A 141 -0.98 -25.29 14.26
N LYS A 142 -1.24 -24.53 13.20
CA LYS A 142 -2.57 -24.02 12.87
C LYS A 142 -3.58 -25.17 12.71
N ALA A 143 -3.22 -26.23 11.99
CA ALA A 143 -4.05 -27.41 11.82
C ALA A 143 -4.29 -28.18 13.15
N GLN A 144 -3.42 -27.99 14.15
CA GLN A 144 -3.56 -28.54 15.49
C GLN A 144 -4.40 -27.64 16.42
N GLY A 145 -4.83 -26.47 15.95
CA GLY A 145 -5.65 -25.52 16.72
C GLY A 145 -4.86 -24.57 17.63
N GLU A 146 -3.54 -24.45 17.42
CA GLU A 146 -2.74 -23.43 18.11
C GLU A 146 -3.09 -22.02 17.60
N ALA A 147 -3.04 -21.03 18.48
CA ALA A 147 -3.33 -19.63 18.14
C ALA A 147 -2.10 -18.89 17.59
N TYR A 148 -0.90 -19.29 18.00
CA TYR A 148 0.34 -18.58 17.69
C TYR A 148 1.45 -19.53 17.25
N TYR A 149 2.30 -19.04 16.35
CA TYR A 149 3.64 -19.60 16.14
C TYR A 149 4.66 -18.64 16.78
N VAL A 150 5.52 -19.16 17.65
CA VAL A 150 6.58 -18.40 18.32
C VAL A 150 7.93 -18.89 17.80
N GLY A 151 8.70 -17.98 17.19
CA GLY A 151 10.04 -18.28 16.73
C GLY A 151 10.99 -18.64 17.89
N PRO A 152 12.00 -19.50 17.66
CA PRO A 152 12.87 -20.01 18.72
C PRO A 152 13.73 -18.95 19.42
N ALA A 153 13.92 -17.80 18.79
CA ALA A 153 14.65 -16.66 19.34
C ALA A 153 13.75 -15.42 19.49
N CYS A 154 12.42 -15.62 19.59
CA CYS A 154 11.46 -14.54 19.78
C CYS A 154 11.78 -13.76 21.07
N PRO A 155 12.01 -12.43 21.01
CA PRO A 155 12.38 -11.68 22.20
C PRO A 155 11.23 -11.59 23.22
N PRO A 156 11.55 -11.59 24.53
CA PRO A 156 10.54 -11.50 25.59
C PRO A 156 9.62 -10.29 25.45
N GLU A 157 10.13 -9.15 24.95
CA GLU A 157 9.36 -7.92 24.80
C GLU A 157 8.22 -8.09 23.78
N VAL A 158 8.37 -8.93 22.76
CA VAL A 158 7.30 -9.24 21.80
C VAL A 158 6.23 -10.11 22.44
N LEU A 159 6.66 -11.12 23.19
CA LEU A 159 5.77 -12.05 23.87
C LEU A 159 4.92 -11.33 24.92
N GLU A 160 5.53 -10.42 25.68
CA GLU A 160 4.84 -9.55 26.63
C GLU A 160 3.81 -8.64 25.94
N ARG A 161 4.17 -8.03 24.80
CA ARG A 161 3.26 -7.18 24.01
C ARG A 161 2.05 -7.96 23.49
N VAL A 162 2.26 -9.18 23.01
CA VAL A 162 1.19 -10.06 22.51
C VAL A 162 0.40 -10.70 23.67
N GLY A 163 0.97 -10.70 24.89
CA GLY A 163 0.37 -11.28 26.08
C GLY A 163 0.44 -12.80 26.11
N ILE A 164 1.52 -13.41 25.59
CA ILE A 164 1.72 -14.86 25.54
C ILE A 164 3.10 -15.28 26.07
N ASP A 165 3.26 -16.54 26.46
CA ASP A 165 4.55 -17.14 26.83
C ASP A 165 5.30 -17.70 25.61
N GLN A 166 6.50 -18.26 25.84
CA GLN A 166 7.33 -18.84 24.77
C GLN A 166 6.72 -20.09 24.12
N ASN A 167 5.68 -20.67 24.72
CA ASN A 167 4.93 -21.81 24.19
C ASN A 167 3.66 -21.35 23.44
N GLY A 168 3.39 -20.05 23.37
CA GLY A 168 2.19 -19.49 22.75
C GLY A 168 0.95 -19.49 23.65
N ASN A 169 1.09 -19.72 24.96
CA ASN A 169 -0.01 -19.70 25.91
C ASN A 169 -0.27 -18.29 26.44
N PRO A 170 -1.53 -17.85 26.62
CA PRO A 170 -1.84 -16.54 27.20
C PRO A 170 -1.23 -16.33 28.60
N LEU A 171 -0.63 -15.17 28.83
CA LEU A 171 -0.14 -14.73 30.14
C LEU A 171 -1.33 -14.33 31.02
N ALA A 172 -1.33 -14.79 32.28
CA ALA A 172 -2.40 -14.49 33.23
C ALA A 172 -2.46 -12.97 33.52
N GLY A 173 -3.57 -12.34 33.17
CA GLY A 173 -3.84 -10.92 33.44
C GLY A 173 -3.51 -9.93 32.31
N ALA A 174 -3.09 -10.40 31.13
CA ALA A 174 -2.87 -9.54 29.98
C ALA A 174 -4.21 -9.11 29.34
N LEU A 175 -4.49 -7.80 29.33
CA LEU A 175 -5.52 -7.21 28.47
C LEU A 175 -4.93 -7.06 27.05
N PRO A 176 -5.63 -7.49 25.99
CA PRO A 176 -5.12 -7.38 24.63
C PRO A 176 -5.35 -5.95 24.12
N GLU A 177 -4.53 -5.00 24.54
CA GLU A 177 -4.43 -3.69 23.90
C GLU A 177 -3.03 -3.57 23.29
N LEU A 178 -2.88 -4.12 22.09
CA LEU A 178 -1.68 -3.97 21.28
C LEU A 178 -1.67 -2.57 20.65
N GLU A 179 -1.14 -1.59 21.38
CA GLU A 179 -0.79 -0.28 20.79
C GLU A 179 0.36 -0.45 19.76
N ASP A 180 -0.02 -0.32 18.49
CA ASP A 180 0.39 0.78 17.60
C ASP A 180 1.88 1.17 17.53
N GLU A 181 2.80 0.22 17.36
CA GLU A 181 4.18 0.54 16.95
C GLU A 181 4.75 -0.32 15.82
N ALA A 182 5.66 0.31 15.07
CA ALA A 182 6.14 0.02 13.71
C ALA A 182 7.04 -1.23 13.56
N PRO A 183 7.03 -1.90 12.39
CA PRO A 183 7.99 -2.95 12.02
C PRO A 183 9.47 -2.56 12.14
N LEU A 184 9.82 -1.28 12.08
CA LEU A 184 11.22 -0.82 12.19
C LEU A 184 11.76 -0.80 13.63
N GLY A 185 10.91 -1.08 14.61
CA GLY A 185 11.29 -1.36 16.00
C GLY A 185 10.86 -2.76 16.46
N ALA A 186 10.30 -3.58 15.57
CA ALA A 186 9.93 -4.95 15.87
C ALA A 186 11.16 -5.86 15.68
N PRO A 187 11.45 -6.78 16.62
CA PRO A 187 12.61 -7.63 16.48
C PRO A 187 12.52 -8.54 15.26
N GLY A 188 13.69 -8.85 14.73
CA GLY A 188 13.87 -9.63 13.51
C GLY A 188 13.97 -8.80 12.23
N VAL A 189 13.60 -7.52 12.18
CA VAL A 189 13.85 -6.71 10.96
C VAL A 189 15.33 -6.37 10.84
N VAL A 190 15.94 -6.80 9.72
CA VAL A 190 17.36 -6.59 9.41
C VAL A 190 17.46 -5.65 8.23
N VAL A 191 18.07 -4.50 8.45
CA VAL A 191 18.40 -3.53 7.40
C VAL A 191 19.91 -3.47 7.24
N ASP A 192 20.42 -3.03 6.09
CA ASP A 192 21.85 -2.89 5.89
C ASP A 192 22.47 -1.73 6.72
N ASP A 193 23.79 -1.78 6.87
CA ASP A 193 24.56 -0.86 7.72
C ASP A 193 24.64 0.57 7.16
N ALA A 194 24.27 0.80 5.90
CA ALA A 194 24.23 2.13 5.30
C ALA A 194 22.89 2.81 5.65
N VAL A 195 21.77 2.08 5.57
CA VAL A 195 20.45 2.58 5.96
C VAL A 195 20.40 2.90 7.45
N GLY A 196 20.94 2.03 8.31
CA GLY A 196 20.97 2.27 9.76
C GLY A 196 21.69 3.57 10.18
N ARG A 197 22.63 4.06 9.36
CA ARG A 197 23.35 5.32 9.59
C ARG A 197 22.61 6.56 9.07
N ILE A 198 21.77 6.43 8.04
CA ILE A 198 21.06 7.57 7.45
C ILE A 198 19.69 7.80 8.14
N SER A 199 19.09 6.76 8.72
CA SER A 199 17.84 6.89 9.50
C SER A 199 17.94 7.85 10.70
N GLN A 200 19.15 8.21 11.13
CA GLN A 200 19.41 9.11 12.26
C GLN A 200 19.57 10.60 11.87
N SER A 201 19.73 10.93 10.57
CA SER A 201 20.01 12.32 10.13
C SER A 201 18.83 13.04 9.47
N ASP A 202 17.87 12.30 8.91
CA ASP A 202 16.82 12.88 8.06
C ASP A 202 15.52 13.01 8.87
N GLU A 203 15.42 14.02 9.74
CA GLU A 203 14.15 14.36 10.39
C GLU A 203 13.14 14.87 9.36
N ILE A 204 11.86 14.58 9.59
CA ILE A 204 10.78 15.12 8.75
C ILE A 204 10.74 16.63 9.05
N GLU A 205 11.06 17.45 8.04
CA GLU A 205 11.03 18.90 8.19
C GLU A 205 9.59 19.37 8.42
N ASP A 206 9.34 20.02 9.56
CA ASP A 206 8.02 20.56 9.91
C ASP A 206 7.78 21.98 9.41
N THR A 207 8.75 22.54 8.66
CA THR A 207 8.66 23.84 8.00
C THR A 207 7.48 23.91 7.03
N GLU A 208 7.06 22.77 6.48
CA GLU A 208 5.93 22.61 5.57
C GLU A 208 4.58 22.50 6.33
N PHE A 209 4.61 22.35 7.66
CA PHE A 209 3.41 22.20 8.48
C PHE A 209 2.76 23.56 8.79
N GLY A 210 1.72 23.89 8.03
CA GLY A 210 0.86 25.05 8.29
C GLY A 210 1.12 26.26 7.40
N ASP A 211 1.87 26.08 6.31
CA ASP A 211 1.67 26.87 5.10
C ASP A 211 0.35 26.40 4.46
N THR A 212 -0.72 27.14 4.75
CA THR A 212 -2.03 26.94 4.16
C THR A 212 -2.27 27.91 3.02
N SER A 213 -1.21 28.52 2.48
CA SER A 213 -1.31 29.41 1.31
C SER A 213 -2.26 28.80 0.29
N ARG A 214 -3.14 29.65 -0.25
CA ARG A 214 -4.32 29.29 -1.04
C ARG A 214 -3.96 28.69 -2.39
N ASP A 215 -3.23 27.59 -2.39
CA ASP A 215 -3.45 26.55 -3.35
C ASP A 215 -4.74 25.88 -2.88
N LEU A 216 -5.84 26.36 -3.48
CA LEU A 216 -7.10 25.62 -3.50
C LEU A 216 -6.77 24.15 -3.77
N SER A 217 -7.67 23.24 -3.42
CA SER A 217 -7.66 21.89 -4.00
C SER A 217 -7.98 21.93 -5.52
N VAL A 218 -7.37 22.86 -6.25
CA VAL A 218 -7.25 22.89 -7.70
C VAL A 218 -6.09 21.95 -7.97
N VAL A 219 -6.46 20.77 -8.46
CA VAL A 219 -5.59 19.80 -9.09
C VAL A 219 -4.53 20.56 -9.90
N ALA A 220 -3.25 20.32 -9.63
CA ALA A 220 -2.19 20.76 -10.53
C ALA A 220 -2.58 20.29 -11.93
N GLU A 221 -2.79 21.23 -12.85
CA GLU A 221 -3.31 20.97 -14.20
C GLU A 221 -2.48 19.86 -14.87
N LEU A 222 -2.97 18.62 -14.77
CA LEU A 222 -2.69 17.62 -15.79
C LEU A 222 -3.27 18.17 -17.10
N PRO A 223 -2.62 17.93 -18.25
CA PRO A 223 -3.01 18.52 -19.53
C PRO A 223 -4.53 18.46 -19.71
N GLU A 224 -5.15 19.59 -20.03
CA GLU A 224 -6.58 19.65 -20.37
C GLU A 224 -6.85 18.70 -21.55
N GLU A 225 -7.20 17.45 -21.28
CA GLU A 225 -7.84 16.62 -22.28
C GLU A 225 -9.25 17.17 -22.46
N GLN A 226 -9.53 17.63 -23.69
CA GLN A 226 -10.82 18.18 -24.08
C GLN A 226 -11.92 17.15 -23.85
N LEU A 227 -12.64 17.28 -22.74
CA LEU A 227 -13.85 16.51 -22.47
C LEU A 227 -14.98 17.02 -23.38
N ASP A 228 -15.59 16.11 -24.15
CA ASP A 228 -16.76 16.41 -24.97
C ASP A 228 -17.90 16.95 -24.08
N SER A 229 -18.25 18.22 -24.27
CA SER A 229 -19.35 18.90 -23.57
C SER A 229 -20.71 18.62 -24.23
N GLN A 230 -21.07 17.34 -24.35
CA GLN A 230 -22.42 16.98 -24.81
C GLN A 230 -23.40 16.94 -23.62
N PRO A 231 -24.51 17.71 -23.64
CA PRO A 231 -25.53 17.62 -22.62
C PRO A 231 -26.24 16.26 -22.66
N ALA A 232 -26.46 15.65 -21.49
CA ALA A 232 -27.24 14.41 -21.37
C ALA A 232 -28.70 14.65 -21.76
N ALA A 233 -29.28 13.77 -22.57
CA ALA A 233 -30.72 13.80 -22.86
C ALA A 233 -31.56 13.42 -21.62
N LEU A 234 -31.01 12.59 -20.72
CA LEU A 234 -31.64 12.17 -19.46
C LEU A 234 -31.21 12.97 -18.23
N GLY A 235 -30.30 13.94 -18.38
CA GLY A 235 -29.74 14.70 -17.25
C GLY A 235 -28.79 13.93 -16.32
N ARG A 236 -28.62 12.61 -16.51
CA ARG A 236 -27.76 11.72 -15.70
C ARG A 236 -26.38 11.53 -16.34
N THR A 237 -25.33 11.52 -15.52
CA THR A 237 -23.92 11.33 -15.90
C THR A 237 -23.41 9.98 -15.38
N VAL A 238 -22.84 9.17 -16.28
CA VAL A 238 -22.19 7.90 -15.93
C VAL A 238 -20.69 8.02 -16.15
N LEU A 239 -19.89 7.60 -15.17
CA LEU A 239 -18.45 7.48 -15.32
C LEU A 239 -18.09 6.03 -15.67
N VAL A 240 -17.39 5.83 -16.79
CA VAL A 240 -16.85 4.53 -17.21
C VAL A 240 -15.34 4.52 -16.98
N VAL A 241 -14.88 3.56 -16.18
CA VAL A 241 -13.48 3.39 -15.81
C VAL A 241 -13.02 2.00 -16.21
N ASP A 242 -12.11 1.91 -17.17
CA ASP A 242 -11.54 0.64 -17.66
C ASP A 242 -10.24 0.99 -18.37
N ASP A 243 -9.17 0.19 -18.31
CA ASP A 243 -7.90 0.51 -18.98
C ASP A 243 -7.88 0.04 -20.46
N GLU A 244 -8.78 -0.86 -20.83
CA GLU A 244 -8.98 -1.33 -22.20
C GLU A 244 -9.82 -0.32 -23.01
N ALA A 245 -9.15 0.38 -23.94
CA ALA A 245 -9.78 1.44 -24.74
C ALA A 245 -10.99 0.96 -25.57
N ASP A 246 -11.00 -0.30 -26.00
CA ASP A 246 -12.09 -0.87 -26.77
C ASP A 246 -13.35 -1.08 -25.91
N ILE A 247 -13.19 -1.51 -24.65
CA ILE A 247 -14.29 -1.65 -23.69
C ILE A 247 -14.84 -0.27 -23.33
N ARG A 248 -13.99 0.70 -22.99
CA ARG A 248 -14.41 2.08 -22.72
C ARG A 248 -15.24 2.67 -23.86
N LYS A 249 -14.73 2.61 -25.09
CA LYS A 249 -15.41 3.14 -26.28
C LYS A 249 -16.74 2.43 -26.56
N MET A 250 -16.79 1.12 -26.35
CA MET A 250 -18.02 0.34 -26.49
C MET A 250 -19.08 0.82 -25.48
N LEU A 251 -18.74 0.86 -24.19
CA LEU A 251 -19.64 1.29 -23.12
C LEU A 251 -20.09 2.74 -23.30
N LYS A 252 -19.18 3.66 -23.67
CA LYS A 252 -19.55 5.04 -24.00
C LYS A 252 -20.59 5.13 -25.09
N ARG A 253 -20.35 4.48 -26.24
CA ARG A 253 -21.32 4.50 -27.36
C ARG A 253 -22.68 3.97 -26.94
N LEU A 254 -22.71 2.88 -26.18
CA LEU A 254 -23.94 2.25 -25.70
C LEU A 254 -24.71 3.16 -24.74
N LEU A 255 -24.05 3.69 -23.71
CA LEU A 255 -24.68 4.55 -22.71
C LEU A 255 -25.11 5.90 -23.30
N THR A 256 -24.28 6.53 -24.14
CA THR A 256 -24.66 7.76 -24.85
C THR A 256 -25.87 7.54 -25.76
N SER A 257 -25.98 6.39 -26.43
CA SER A 257 -27.16 6.08 -27.25
C SER A 257 -28.47 5.98 -26.45
N ARG A 258 -28.37 5.79 -25.13
CA ARG A 258 -29.50 5.78 -24.19
C ARG A 258 -29.75 7.12 -23.52
N GLY A 259 -28.98 8.15 -23.87
CA GLY A 259 -29.21 9.52 -23.41
C GLY A 259 -28.43 9.92 -22.15
N TYR A 260 -27.52 9.07 -21.67
CA TYR A 260 -26.60 9.42 -20.58
C TYR A 260 -25.46 10.30 -21.09
N ARG A 261 -25.01 11.25 -20.27
CA ARG A 261 -23.67 11.84 -20.44
C ARG A 261 -22.65 10.84 -19.93
N VAL A 262 -21.61 10.56 -20.70
CA VAL A 262 -20.59 9.58 -20.33
C VAL A 262 -19.25 10.27 -20.15
N LEU A 263 -18.65 10.09 -18.98
CA LEU A 263 -17.27 10.43 -18.68
C LEU A 263 -16.42 9.16 -18.81
N GLU A 264 -15.18 9.29 -19.26
CA GLU A 264 -14.25 8.17 -19.43
C GLU A 264 -13.01 8.39 -18.57
N ALA A 265 -12.56 7.35 -17.88
CA ALA A 265 -11.26 7.29 -17.24
C ALA A 265 -10.54 5.99 -17.62
N ASP A 266 -9.26 6.10 -17.97
CA ASP A 266 -8.42 4.94 -18.32
C ASP A 266 -7.57 4.42 -17.15
N ARG A 267 -7.63 5.08 -15.99
CA ARG A 267 -6.88 4.78 -14.78
C ARG A 267 -7.59 5.28 -13.53
N GLY A 268 -7.22 4.72 -12.39
CA GLY A 268 -7.90 5.00 -11.13
C GLY A 268 -7.84 6.46 -10.67
N LEU A 269 -6.67 7.11 -10.83
CA LEU A 269 -6.50 8.50 -10.40
C LEU A 269 -7.39 9.47 -11.19
N LEU A 270 -7.54 9.25 -12.51
CA LEU A 270 -8.44 10.04 -13.34
C LEU A 270 -9.91 9.80 -12.93
N ALA A 271 -10.28 8.55 -12.60
CA ALA A 271 -11.62 8.24 -12.11
C ALA A 271 -11.95 9.01 -10.83
N LEU A 272 -11.06 8.98 -9.83
CA LEU A 272 -11.24 9.72 -8.57
C LEU A 272 -11.37 11.23 -8.80
N ARG A 273 -10.56 11.79 -9.72
CA ARG A 273 -10.67 13.20 -10.12
C ARG A 273 -12.05 13.50 -10.71
N LEU A 274 -12.52 12.70 -11.67
CA LEU A 274 -13.82 12.90 -12.32
C LEU A 274 -15.00 12.73 -11.35
N VAL A 275 -14.88 11.85 -10.36
CA VAL A 275 -15.86 11.73 -9.26
C VAL A 275 -15.95 13.04 -8.47
N LYS A 276 -14.79 13.62 -8.12
CA LYS A 276 -14.72 14.88 -7.38
C LYS A 276 -15.27 16.07 -8.18
N GLU A 277 -14.91 16.18 -9.46
CA GLU A 277 -15.24 17.32 -10.31
C GLU A 277 -16.67 17.28 -10.87
N HIS A 278 -17.16 16.10 -11.25
CA HIS A 278 -18.42 15.97 -11.99
C HIS A 278 -19.52 15.22 -11.26
N ARG A 279 -19.20 14.48 -10.19
CA ARG A 279 -20.16 13.71 -9.38
C ARG A 279 -21.12 12.89 -10.24
N PRO A 280 -20.62 11.83 -10.88
CA PRO A 280 -21.46 10.97 -11.69
C PRO A 280 -22.57 10.36 -10.84
N ASP A 281 -23.72 10.14 -11.45
CA ASP A 281 -24.85 9.44 -10.85
C ASP A 281 -24.62 7.92 -10.74
N LEU A 282 -23.62 7.39 -11.48
CA LEU A 282 -23.22 6.00 -11.45
C LEU A 282 -21.79 5.82 -11.97
N ILE A 283 -21.06 4.86 -11.41
CA ILE A 283 -19.73 4.47 -11.86
C ILE A 283 -19.76 3.03 -12.36
N VAL A 284 -19.31 2.80 -13.60
CA VAL A 284 -18.96 1.47 -14.11
C VAL A 284 -17.45 1.35 -14.01
N LEU A 285 -16.97 0.46 -13.14
CA LEU A 285 -15.58 0.41 -12.72
C LEU A 285 -14.96 -0.96 -13.00
N ASP A 286 -13.89 -0.99 -13.77
CA ASP A 286 -13.09 -2.20 -13.91
C ASP A 286 -12.30 -2.50 -12.64
N ALA A 287 -12.23 -3.78 -12.27
CA ALA A 287 -11.51 -4.24 -11.09
C ALA A 287 -9.99 -4.14 -11.22
N MET A 288 -9.45 -4.18 -12.43
CA MET A 288 -8.02 -4.30 -12.71
C MET A 288 -7.53 -3.10 -13.53
N LEU A 289 -7.28 -1.99 -12.85
CA LEU A 289 -6.68 -0.82 -13.48
C LEU A 289 -5.16 -0.78 -13.24
N PRO A 290 -4.40 -0.06 -14.09
CA PRO A 290 -3.03 0.30 -13.81
C PRO A 290 -2.94 1.08 -12.49
N GLU A 291 -1.86 0.85 -11.74
CA GLU A 291 -1.46 1.59 -10.53
C GLU A 291 -2.31 1.33 -9.29
N VAL A 292 -3.64 1.28 -9.40
CA VAL A 292 -4.59 1.12 -8.29
C VAL A 292 -5.71 0.15 -8.66
N HIS A 293 -6.06 -0.79 -7.77
CA HIS A 293 -7.15 -1.73 -8.02
C HIS A 293 -8.53 -1.06 -7.94
N GLY A 294 -9.48 -1.48 -8.79
CA GLY A 294 -10.84 -0.94 -8.82
C GLY A 294 -11.58 -1.09 -7.49
N PHE A 295 -11.34 -2.16 -6.74
CA PHE A 295 -11.93 -2.36 -5.41
C PHE A 295 -11.46 -1.33 -4.37
N GLU A 296 -10.22 -0.87 -4.47
CA GLU A 296 -9.69 0.16 -3.58
C GLU A 296 -10.34 1.51 -3.87
N ILE A 297 -10.50 1.84 -5.16
CA ILE A 297 -11.24 3.01 -5.61
C ILE A 297 -12.68 2.97 -5.10
N ALA A 298 -13.35 1.82 -5.26
CA ALA A 298 -14.71 1.63 -4.76
C ALA A 298 -14.78 1.83 -3.24
N ARG A 299 -13.83 1.27 -2.47
CA ARG A 299 -13.77 1.45 -1.01
C ARG A 299 -13.56 2.91 -0.61
N ARG A 300 -12.67 3.65 -1.30
CA ARG A 300 -12.44 5.08 -1.05
C ARG A 300 -13.69 5.92 -1.31
N ILE A 301 -14.41 5.63 -2.39
CA ILE A 301 -15.66 6.31 -2.75
C ILE A 301 -16.76 5.97 -1.74
N LYS A 302 -16.99 4.68 -1.46
CA LYS A 302 -18.04 4.19 -0.55
C LYS A 302 -17.80 4.57 0.91
N GLY A 303 -16.54 4.72 1.32
CA GLY A 303 -16.18 5.20 2.66
C GLY A 303 -16.36 6.71 2.88
N SER A 304 -16.58 7.49 1.82
CA SER A 304 -16.78 8.94 1.92
C SER A 304 -18.22 9.28 2.30
N THR A 305 -18.42 10.18 3.26
CA THR A 305 -19.75 10.77 3.51
C THR A 305 -20.25 11.59 2.31
N ARG A 306 -19.33 12.13 1.50
CA ARG A 306 -19.62 12.94 0.31
C ARG A 306 -19.96 12.11 -0.93
N TYR A 307 -19.26 11.00 -1.15
CA TYR A 307 -19.39 10.21 -2.39
C TYR A 307 -20.01 8.82 -2.20
N GLY A 308 -20.19 8.36 -0.96
CA GLY A 308 -20.54 6.97 -0.70
C GLY A 308 -21.93 6.55 -1.16
N HIS A 309 -22.80 7.51 -1.46
CA HIS A 309 -24.12 7.27 -2.05
C HIS A 309 -24.05 6.95 -3.55
N ILE A 310 -22.94 7.25 -4.24
CA ILE A 310 -22.84 7.00 -5.69
C ILE A 310 -22.83 5.48 -5.94
N PRO A 311 -23.74 4.93 -6.76
CA PRO A 311 -23.74 3.52 -7.08
C PRO A 311 -22.54 3.14 -7.96
N ILE A 312 -21.93 2.00 -7.67
CA ILE A 312 -20.78 1.44 -8.37
C ILE A 312 -21.16 0.06 -8.91
N ILE A 313 -21.00 -0.12 -10.21
CA ILE A 313 -21.06 -1.42 -10.90
C ILE A 313 -19.62 -1.86 -11.16
N MET A 314 -19.19 -2.92 -10.50
CA MET A 314 -17.86 -3.49 -10.71
C MET A 314 -17.88 -4.45 -11.90
N VAL A 315 -16.96 -4.25 -12.82
CA VAL A 315 -16.73 -5.11 -13.99
C VAL A 315 -15.39 -5.81 -13.79
N SER A 316 -15.33 -7.12 -14.00
CA SER A 316 -14.12 -7.87 -13.67
C SER A 316 -14.01 -9.14 -14.50
N ALA A 317 -12.80 -9.51 -14.91
CA ALA A 317 -12.55 -10.82 -15.51
C ALA A 317 -12.61 -11.93 -14.47
N VAL A 318 -13.10 -13.10 -14.87
CA VAL A 318 -13.04 -14.32 -14.03
C VAL A 318 -11.58 -14.64 -13.75
N TYR A 319 -11.11 -14.30 -12.55
CA TYR A 319 -9.79 -14.70 -12.09
C TYR A 319 -9.89 -16.07 -11.42
N ARG A 320 -9.05 -17.02 -11.85
CA ARG A 320 -8.89 -18.34 -11.20
C ARG A 320 -7.93 -18.24 -10.00
N GLY A 321 -8.10 -17.21 -9.19
CA GLY A 321 -7.46 -17.10 -7.87
C GLY A 321 -8.02 -18.19 -6.96
N TRP A 322 -7.25 -18.57 -5.95
CA TRP A 322 -7.57 -19.70 -5.06
C TRP A 322 -8.58 -19.33 -3.94
N ARG A 323 -8.82 -18.03 -3.76
CA ARG A 323 -10.06 -17.42 -3.23
C ARG A 323 -10.56 -16.46 -4.33
N TYR A 324 -11.68 -15.75 -4.18
CA TYR A 324 -12.09 -14.55 -4.98
C TYR A 324 -13.29 -14.66 -5.91
N ALA A 325 -14.45 -14.99 -5.36
CA ALA A 325 -15.69 -14.40 -5.86
C ALA A 325 -16.67 -13.99 -4.76
N GLU A 326 -16.81 -14.69 -3.63
CA GLU A 326 -17.90 -14.39 -2.68
C GLU A 326 -17.56 -13.38 -1.58
N ASP A 327 -16.38 -13.45 -0.95
CA ASP A 327 -16.06 -12.59 0.21
C ASP A 327 -15.76 -11.13 -0.17
N LEU A 328 -15.20 -10.86 -1.35
CA LEU A 328 -15.03 -9.48 -1.87
C LEU A 328 -16.34 -8.84 -2.29
N LYS A 329 -17.26 -9.62 -2.85
CA LYS A 329 -18.57 -9.13 -3.30
C LYS A 329 -19.34 -8.51 -2.14
N GLN A 330 -19.13 -9.00 -0.91
CA GLN A 330 -19.80 -8.52 0.29
C GLN A 330 -19.07 -7.36 1.02
N SER A 331 -17.76 -7.21 0.84
CA SER A 331 -16.94 -6.33 1.70
C SER A 331 -16.58 -4.96 1.12
N CYS A 332 -16.83 -4.70 -0.17
CA CYS A 332 -16.49 -3.43 -0.83
C CYS A 332 -17.65 -2.45 -1.00
N GLY A 333 -18.88 -2.83 -0.63
CA GLY A 333 -20.07 -1.96 -0.75
C GLY A 333 -20.48 -1.64 -2.20
N VAL A 334 -20.06 -2.46 -3.16
CA VAL A 334 -20.41 -2.33 -4.59
C VAL A 334 -21.86 -2.77 -4.80
N ASP A 335 -22.61 -2.03 -5.62
CA ASP A 335 -24.05 -2.24 -5.82
C ASP A 335 -24.36 -3.35 -6.82
N HIS A 336 -23.49 -3.56 -7.81
CA HIS A 336 -23.63 -4.66 -8.77
C HIS A 336 -22.27 -5.17 -9.26
N TYR A 337 -22.22 -6.46 -9.62
CA TYR A 337 -21.03 -7.08 -10.23
C TYR A 337 -21.35 -7.66 -11.62
N ILE A 338 -20.42 -7.53 -12.56
CA ILE A 338 -20.52 -8.02 -13.93
C ILE A 338 -19.22 -8.72 -14.33
N GLU A 339 -19.33 -9.96 -14.81
CA GLU A 339 -18.19 -10.78 -15.21
C GLU A 339 -17.84 -10.59 -16.70
N LYS A 340 -16.56 -10.34 -17.01
CA LYS A 340 -16.01 -10.37 -18.37
C LYS A 340 -15.79 -11.85 -18.80
N PRO A 341 -16.19 -12.26 -20.02
CA PRO A 341 -16.92 -11.46 -21.02
C PRO A 341 -18.41 -11.32 -20.66
N PHE A 342 -18.93 -10.10 -20.74
CA PHE A 342 -20.32 -9.79 -20.41
C PHE A 342 -21.19 -9.57 -21.65
N ARG A 343 -22.50 -9.69 -21.47
CA ARG A 343 -23.47 -9.28 -22.50
C ARG A 343 -23.85 -7.82 -22.27
N ILE A 344 -24.00 -7.07 -23.36
CA ILE A 344 -24.43 -5.67 -23.33
C ILE A 344 -25.75 -5.49 -22.56
N ALA A 345 -26.67 -6.45 -22.70
CA ALA A 345 -27.95 -6.43 -22.00
C ALA A 345 -27.79 -6.44 -20.47
N ASP A 346 -26.79 -7.16 -19.95
CA ASP A 346 -26.56 -7.32 -18.51
C ASP A 346 -26.04 -6.00 -17.92
N VAL A 347 -25.12 -5.33 -18.63
CA VAL A 347 -24.63 -4.00 -18.23
C VAL A 347 -25.75 -2.97 -18.22
N MET A 348 -26.58 -2.95 -19.25
CA MET A 348 -27.69 -2.00 -19.33
C MET A 348 -28.72 -2.23 -18.22
N ALA A 349 -29.06 -3.49 -17.94
CA ALA A 349 -29.99 -3.81 -16.87
C ALA A 349 -29.46 -3.37 -15.50
N ALA A 350 -28.18 -3.59 -15.22
CA ALA A 350 -27.54 -3.15 -13.98
C ALA A 350 -27.52 -1.61 -13.85
N VAL A 351 -27.16 -0.89 -14.93
CA VAL A 351 -27.16 0.58 -14.94
C VAL A 351 -28.55 1.14 -14.69
N GLU A 352 -29.57 0.60 -15.37
CA GLU A 352 -30.95 1.04 -15.21
C GLU A 352 -31.47 0.75 -13.78
N ALA A 353 -31.16 -0.43 -13.22
CA ALA A 353 -31.56 -0.80 -11.86
C ALA A 353 -30.97 0.14 -10.80
N CYS A 354 -29.65 0.35 -10.80
CA CYS A 354 -28.98 1.22 -9.83
C CYS A 354 -29.47 2.68 -9.91
N LEU A 355 -29.74 3.18 -11.12
CA LEU A 355 -30.21 4.55 -11.33
C LEU A 355 -31.69 4.76 -10.98
N VAL A 356 -32.51 3.70 -10.94
CA VAL A 356 -33.92 3.75 -10.50
C VAL A 356 -34.02 3.71 -8.97
N GLU A 357 -33.24 2.85 -8.33
CA GLU A 357 -33.20 2.73 -6.86
C GLU A 357 -32.64 4.00 -6.18
N ALA A 358 -31.79 4.76 -6.87
CA ALA A 358 -31.18 6.01 -6.37
C ALA A 358 -32.09 7.27 -6.40
N THR A 359 -33.40 7.17 -6.11
CA THR A 359 -34.35 8.32 -6.09
C THR A 359 -34.62 8.87 -4.66
N PRO A 360 -35.09 10.12 -4.53
CA PRO A 360 -34.37 11.31 -4.05
C PRO A 360 -34.51 11.58 -2.53
N GLU A 361 -34.42 10.56 -1.66
CA GLU A 361 -34.41 10.75 -0.20
C GLU A 361 -33.02 10.66 0.44
N THR A 362 -31.95 10.59 -0.37
CA THR A 362 -30.60 10.83 0.16
C THR A 362 -30.52 12.29 0.60
N PRO A 363 -30.13 12.60 1.85
CA PRO A 363 -29.95 13.97 2.27
C PRO A 363 -29.02 14.62 1.25
N GLU A 364 -29.48 15.74 0.67
CA GLU A 364 -28.61 16.66 -0.05
C GLU A 364 -27.56 17.12 0.96
N VAL A 365 -26.50 16.34 1.11
CA VAL A 365 -25.30 16.81 1.79
C VAL A 365 -24.80 17.91 0.90
N ASP A 366 -25.09 19.17 1.27
CA ASP A 366 -24.72 20.32 0.48
C ASP A 366 -23.22 20.24 0.27
N SER A 367 -22.88 20.07 -0.98
CA SER A 367 -21.55 19.69 -1.38
C SER A 367 -20.53 20.81 -1.29
N GLN A 368 -21.02 22.04 -1.09
CA GLN A 368 -20.21 23.18 -0.66
C GLN A 368 -19.92 23.08 0.84
N GLU A 369 -20.89 22.66 1.66
CA GLU A 369 -20.71 22.44 3.09
C GLU A 369 -19.73 21.30 3.39
N SER A 370 -19.81 20.14 2.73
CA SER A 370 -18.84 19.05 2.97
C SER A 370 -17.40 19.39 2.56
N SER A 371 -17.22 20.20 1.52
CA SER A 371 -15.89 20.69 1.13
C SER A 371 -15.37 21.70 2.16
N ALA A 372 -16.24 22.58 2.65
CA ALA A 372 -15.92 23.54 3.69
C ALA A 372 -15.64 22.86 5.04
N ASP A 373 -16.33 21.77 5.37
CA ASP A 373 -16.15 21.01 6.60
C ASP A 373 -14.81 20.26 6.60
N ALA A 374 -14.42 19.68 5.46
CA ALA A 374 -13.10 19.05 5.30
C ALA A 374 -11.97 20.09 5.39
N GLU A 375 -12.16 21.29 4.81
CA GLU A 375 -11.23 22.42 4.94
C GLU A 375 -11.17 22.95 6.38
N GLN A 376 -12.32 23.06 7.06
CA GLN A 376 -12.38 23.48 8.46
C GLN A 376 -11.69 22.47 9.37
N ALA A 377 -11.85 21.17 9.10
CA ALA A 377 -11.14 20.11 9.80
C ALA A 377 -9.63 20.21 9.58
N LEU A 378 -9.18 20.49 8.35
CA LEU A 378 -7.78 20.75 8.06
C LEU A 378 -7.24 21.96 8.86
N ASP A 379 -7.94 23.09 8.82
CA ASP A 379 -7.54 24.30 9.55
C ASP A 379 -7.50 24.10 11.07
N ALA A 380 -8.46 23.33 11.61
CA ALA A 380 -8.50 22.97 13.02
C ALA A 380 -7.30 22.08 13.38
N GLY A 381 -6.98 21.08 12.56
CA GLY A 381 -5.82 20.21 12.75
C GLY A 381 -4.51 20.98 12.72
N VAL A 382 -4.33 21.88 11.74
CA VAL A 382 -3.14 22.75 11.65
C VAL A 382 -3.01 23.66 12.88
N ARG A 383 -4.12 24.23 13.35
CA ARG A 383 -4.13 25.09 14.55
C ARG A 383 -3.82 24.30 15.83
N ALA A 384 -4.35 23.09 15.97
CA ALA A 384 -4.07 22.22 17.10
C ALA A 384 -2.58 21.86 17.17
N TYR A 385 -1.98 21.50 16.03
CA TYR A 385 -0.54 21.24 15.95
C TYR A 385 0.30 22.47 16.33
N LYS A 386 -0.01 23.66 15.79
CA LYS A 386 0.69 24.90 16.13
C LYS A 386 0.58 25.25 17.63
N ALA A 387 -0.47 24.78 18.30
CA ALA A 387 -0.66 24.90 19.74
C ALA A 387 0.01 23.77 20.55
N GLY A 388 0.73 22.85 19.91
CA GLY A 388 1.40 21.71 20.56
C GLY A 388 0.47 20.54 20.92
N ARG A 389 -0.78 20.55 20.46
CA ARG A 389 -1.79 19.53 20.77
C ARG A 389 -1.86 18.52 19.62
N ILE A 390 -0.96 17.53 19.64
CA ILE A 390 -0.71 16.62 18.51
C ILE A 390 -1.87 15.63 18.33
N GLU A 391 -2.38 15.06 19.41
CA GLU A 391 -3.47 14.08 19.39
C GLU A 391 -4.74 14.71 18.82
N GLU A 392 -5.10 15.91 19.26
CA GLU A 392 -6.23 16.67 18.70
C GLU A 392 -6.03 17.00 17.22
N ALA A 393 -4.79 17.27 16.79
CA ALA A 393 -4.50 17.52 15.38
C ALA A 393 -4.76 16.27 14.53
N VAL A 394 -4.35 15.09 15.01
CA VAL A 394 -4.63 13.80 14.34
C VAL A 394 -6.13 13.55 14.24
N GLU A 395 -6.90 13.79 15.30
CA GLU A 395 -8.35 13.60 15.30
C GLU A 395 -9.05 14.50 14.28
N HIS A 396 -8.68 15.79 14.24
CA HIS A 396 -9.23 16.73 13.27
C HIS A 396 -8.94 16.30 11.82
N LEU A 397 -7.71 15.90 11.52
CA LEU A 397 -7.34 15.46 10.17
C LEU A 397 -8.06 14.18 9.77
N ARG A 398 -8.15 13.19 10.68
CA ARG A 398 -8.93 11.95 10.44
C ARG A 398 -10.40 12.24 10.15
N ARG A 399 -11.02 13.16 10.91
CA ARG A 399 -12.39 13.59 10.65
C ARG A 399 -12.53 14.24 9.27
N GLY A 400 -11.56 15.06 8.86
CA GLY A 400 -11.53 15.64 7.52
C GLY A 400 -11.46 14.57 6.42
N ILE A 401 -10.60 13.56 6.58
CA ILE A 401 -10.46 12.44 5.63
C ILE A 401 -11.76 11.64 5.53
N ALA A 402 -12.44 11.39 6.65
CA ALA A 402 -13.74 10.71 6.62
C ALA A 402 -14.81 11.47 5.80
N ILE A 403 -14.71 12.80 5.77
CA ILE A 403 -15.59 13.66 4.97
C ILE A 403 -15.18 13.63 3.48
N ASP A 404 -13.91 13.93 3.20
CA ASP A 404 -13.35 13.94 1.84
C ASP A 404 -12.05 13.12 1.77
N PRO A 405 -12.14 11.80 1.45
CA PRO A 405 -10.97 10.95 1.25
C PRO A 405 -10.12 11.30 0.02
N LEU A 406 -10.55 12.27 -0.80
CA LEU A 406 -9.82 12.74 -1.98
C LEU A 406 -9.14 14.09 -1.75
N ALA A 407 -9.05 14.52 -0.49
CA ALA A 407 -8.36 15.72 -0.07
C ALA A 407 -6.88 15.41 0.25
N TYR A 408 -6.00 15.49 -0.76
CA TYR A 408 -4.58 15.17 -0.60
C TYR A 408 -3.89 15.93 0.55
N ARG A 409 -4.33 17.16 0.87
CA ARG A 409 -3.76 17.96 1.96
C ARG A 409 -4.01 17.33 3.33
N LEU A 410 -5.20 16.78 3.56
CA LEU A 410 -5.53 16.10 4.80
C LEU A 410 -4.63 14.87 5.00
N HIS A 411 -4.49 14.05 3.96
CA HIS A 411 -3.55 12.93 3.92
C HIS A 411 -2.09 13.39 4.12
N PHE A 412 -1.65 14.44 3.43
CA PHE A 412 -0.30 14.98 3.55
C PHE A 412 0.02 15.40 5.00
N HIS A 413 -0.83 16.24 5.60
CA HIS A 413 -0.61 16.71 6.97
C HIS A 413 -0.72 15.57 7.99
N LEU A 414 -1.62 14.60 7.80
CA LEU A 414 -1.72 13.45 8.68
C LEU A 414 -0.47 12.56 8.57
N GLY A 415 0.05 12.37 7.36
CA GLY A 415 1.31 11.68 7.10
C GLY A 415 2.50 12.33 7.80
N LEU A 416 2.61 13.67 7.77
CA LEU A 416 3.65 14.39 8.51
C LEU A 416 3.53 14.19 10.03
N LEU A 417 2.31 14.25 10.59
CA LEU A 417 2.10 14.01 12.03
C LEU A 417 2.49 12.59 12.43
N TYR A 418 2.08 11.59 11.65
CA TYR A 418 2.47 10.21 11.92
C TYR A 418 3.97 10.01 11.86
N GLY A 419 4.63 10.61 10.88
CA GLY A 419 6.07 10.55 10.77
C GLY A 419 6.78 11.15 12.00
N LYS A 420 6.25 12.26 12.54
CA LYS A 420 6.74 12.89 13.78
C LYS A 420 6.50 12.03 15.02
N LEU A 421 5.38 11.31 15.05
CA LEU A 421 5.04 10.36 16.12
C LEU A 421 5.82 9.03 16.02
N GLY A 422 6.70 8.87 15.03
CA GLY A 422 7.42 7.60 14.79
C GLY A 422 6.56 6.50 14.15
N LYS A 423 5.31 6.81 13.78
CA LYS A 423 4.37 5.93 13.07
C LYS A 423 4.72 5.88 11.58
N VAL A 424 5.89 5.31 11.27
CA VAL A 424 6.52 5.37 9.93
C VAL A 424 5.62 4.84 8.83
N TYR A 425 4.93 3.72 9.05
CA TYR A 425 4.15 3.07 7.99
C TYR A 425 2.78 3.72 7.80
N GLU A 426 2.17 4.22 8.88
CA GLU A 426 0.99 5.08 8.83
C GLU A 426 1.32 6.35 8.02
N ALA A 427 2.49 6.95 8.27
CA ALA A 427 2.97 8.08 7.51
C ALA A 427 3.17 7.77 6.02
N ILE A 428 3.77 6.61 5.71
CA ILE A 428 3.92 6.14 4.32
C ILE A 428 2.56 5.97 3.65
N SER A 429 1.59 5.30 4.29
CA SER A 429 0.26 5.05 3.71
C SER A 429 -0.46 6.37 3.35
N GLU A 430 -0.45 7.33 4.29
CA GLU A 430 -1.06 8.63 4.09
C GLU A 430 -0.34 9.45 3.00
N LEU A 431 0.99 9.45 2.97
CA LEU A 431 1.74 10.16 1.93
C LEU A 431 1.65 9.49 0.55
N GLU A 432 1.60 8.17 0.48
CA GLU A 432 1.31 7.45 -0.77
C GLU A 432 -0.05 7.88 -1.31
N THR A 433 -1.07 7.91 -0.45
CA THR A 433 -2.42 8.39 -0.82
C THR A 433 -2.38 9.85 -1.28
N ALA A 434 -1.64 10.73 -0.57
CA ALA A 434 -1.47 12.12 -0.98
C ALA A 434 -0.77 12.27 -2.35
N VAL A 435 0.26 11.47 -2.62
CA VAL A 435 1.01 11.47 -3.89
C VAL A 435 0.20 10.83 -5.02
N GLU A 436 -0.63 9.83 -4.73
CA GLU A 436 -1.59 9.26 -5.66
C GLU A 436 -2.60 10.33 -6.09
N ILE A 437 -3.21 11.04 -5.13
CA ILE A 437 -4.18 12.09 -5.43
C ILE A 437 -3.52 13.29 -6.13
N ASN A 438 -2.31 13.69 -5.71
CA ASN A 438 -1.55 14.78 -6.31
C ASN A 438 -0.08 14.39 -6.59
N ALA A 439 0.15 13.83 -7.77
CA ALA A 439 1.46 13.32 -8.19
C ALA A 439 2.56 14.38 -8.33
N HIS A 440 2.21 15.67 -8.42
CA HIS A 440 3.14 16.79 -8.57
C HIS A 440 3.45 17.52 -7.26
N HIS A 441 2.89 17.06 -6.13
CA HIS A 441 3.15 17.69 -4.84
C HIS A 441 4.55 17.34 -4.32
N PHE A 442 5.52 18.19 -4.64
CA PHE A 442 6.94 18.00 -4.28
C PHE A 442 7.18 17.67 -2.79
N PRO A 443 6.61 18.42 -1.82
CA PRO A 443 6.69 18.09 -0.38
C PRO A 443 6.30 16.65 -0.05
N ALA A 444 5.15 16.16 -0.54
CA ALA A 444 4.71 14.80 -0.25
C ALA A 444 5.65 13.74 -0.85
N VAL A 445 6.12 13.94 -2.08
CA VAL A 445 7.06 13.01 -2.74
C VAL A 445 8.40 12.96 -2.00
N LYS A 446 8.94 14.11 -1.59
CA LYS A 446 10.19 14.20 -0.80
C LYS A 446 10.04 13.50 0.55
N ASN A 447 9.00 13.82 1.32
CA ASN A 447 8.77 13.21 2.64
C ASN A 447 8.51 11.71 2.55
N LEU A 448 7.83 11.24 1.49
CA LEU A 448 7.66 9.82 1.22
C LEU A 448 8.99 9.11 0.93
N ALA A 449 9.91 9.76 0.19
CA ALA A 449 11.25 9.23 -0.06
C ALA A 449 12.05 9.05 1.25
N ILE A 450 11.99 10.04 2.15
CA ILE A 450 12.62 10.00 3.47
C ILE A 450 12.03 8.86 4.32
N LEU A 451 10.71 8.71 4.32
CA LEU A 451 10.04 7.66 5.09
C LEU A 451 10.35 6.26 4.55
N TYR A 452 10.38 6.04 3.23
CA TYR A 452 10.82 4.75 2.67
C TYR A 452 12.26 4.44 3.02
N GLN A 453 13.12 5.45 3.06
CA GLN A 453 14.51 5.30 3.47
C GLN A 453 14.63 4.92 4.94
N LYS A 454 13.91 5.62 5.84
CA LYS A 454 13.78 5.23 7.25
C LYS A 454 13.25 3.81 7.39
N ALA A 455 12.35 3.41 6.49
CA ALA A 455 11.77 2.08 6.45
C ALA A 455 12.61 0.99 5.78
N GLY A 456 13.79 1.33 5.26
CA GLY A 456 14.70 0.38 4.61
C GLY A 456 14.24 -0.08 3.22
N PHE A 457 13.21 0.53 2.64
CA PHE A 457 12.79 0.28 1.26
C PHE A 457 13.62 1.13 0.28
N ARG A 458 14.91 0.81 0.15
CA ARG A 458 15.89 1.58 -0.65
C ARG A 458 15.46 1.78 -2.10
N ASN A 459 14.87 0.76 -2.74
CA ASN A 459 14.42 0.89 -4.12
C ASN A 459 13.24 1.88 -4.25
N LYS A 460 12.25 1.79 -3.34
CA LYS A 460 11.13 2.74 -3.31
C LYS A 460 11.61 4.15 -2.96
N ALA A 461 12.56 4.27 -2.03
CA ALA A 461 13.17 5.55 -1.68
C ALA A 461 13.89 6.18 -2.88
N ALA A 462 14.70 5.41 -3.61
CA ALA A 462 15.38 5.89 -4.82
C ALA A 462 14.39 6.35 -5.89
N GLU A 463 13.33 5.57 -6.14
CA GLU A 463 12.26 5.93 -7.06
C GLU A 463 11.59 7.26 -6.67
N MET A 464 11.26 7.44 -5.39
CA MET A 464 10.66 8.68 -4.91
C MET A 464 11.64 9.86 -4.94
N TRP A 465 12.92 9.66 -4.67
CA TRP A 465 13.94 10.70 -4.80
C TRP A 465 14.13 11.14 -6.26
N GLU A 466 14.11 10.22 -7.20
CA GLU A 466 14.15 10.55 -8.64
C GLU A 466 12.91 11.36 -9.06
N ARG A 467 11.73 10.98 -8.56
CA ARG A 467 10.50 11.78 -8.75
C ARG A 467 10.62 13.16 -8.12
N ALA A 468 11.08 13.25 -6.87
CA ALA A 468 11.29 14.53 -6.18
C ALA A 468 12.29 15.41 -6.94
N LEU A 469 13.34 14.83 -7.53
CA LEU A 469 14.31 15.55 -8.35
C LEU A 469 13.66 16.19 -9.59
N SER A 470 12.71 15.49 -10.22
CA SER A 470 11.97 16.00 -11.38
C SER A 470 11.02 17.15 -11.00
N LEU A 471 10.51 17.14 -9.76
CA LEU A 471 9.55 18.10 -9.21
C LEU A 471 10.19 19.25 -8.41
N ALA A 472 11.52 19.28 -8.31
CA ALA A 472 12.22 20.23 -7.45
C ALA A 472 11.87 21.70 -7.81
N PRO A 473 11.50 22.54 -6.81
CA PRO A 473 11.01 23.90 -7.06
C PRO A 473 12.11 24.86 -7.53
N ASP A 474 13.37 24.57 -7.22
CA ASP A 474 14.52 25.40 -7.56
C ASP A 474 15.81 24.59 -7.77
N ASP A 475 16.82 25.24 -8.34
CA ASP A 475 18.14 24.65 -8.62
C ASP A 475 18.92 24.22 -7.37
N PRO A 476 18.95 25.00 -6.26
CA PRO A 476 19.56 24.56 -5.00
C PRO A 476 18.97 23.25 -4.48
N THR A 477 17.65 23.13 -4.45
CA THR A 477 16.94 21.91 -4.02
C THR A 477 17.25 20.74 -4.93
N ARG A 478 17.24 20.97 -6.25
CA ARG A 478 17.63 19.96 -7.25
C ARG A 478 19.07 19.45 -7.04
N LYS A 479 20.01 20.34 -6.71
CA LYS A 479 21.40 19.95 -6.40
C LYS A 479 21.50 19.15 -5.09
N SER A 480 20.76 19.56 -4.06
CA SER A 480 20.67 18.82 -2.79
C SER A 480 20.19 17.39 -3.01
N ILE A 481 19.08 17.22 -3.75
CA ILE A 481 18.51 15.90 -4.05
C ILE A 481 19.48 15.04 -4.87
N LYS A 482 20.17 15.60 -5.88
CA LYS A 482 21.20 14.86 -6.63
C LYS A 482 22.31 14.34 -5.74
N GLN A 483 22.77 15.16 -4.79
CA GLN A 483 23.79 14.74 -3.85
C GLN A 483 23.28 13.62 -2.92
N HIS A 484 22.00 13.69 -2.52
CA HIS A 484 21.38 12.64 -1.71
C HIS A 484 21.26 11.31 -2.45
N ILE A 485 20.80 11.32 -3.70
CA ILE A 485 20.70 10.11 -4.54
C ILE A 485 22.09 9.46 -4.72
N LEU A 486 23.13 10.27 -4.92
CA LEU A 486 24.51 9.76 -5.04
C LEU A 486 25.03 9.09 -3.75
N ASN A 487 24.48 9.45 -2.58
CA ASN A 487 24.85 8.82 -1.31
C ASN A 487 24.02 7.55 -1.02
N LEU A 488 22.89 7.38 -1.71
CA LEU A 488 21.98 6.24 -1.55
C LEU A 488 22.39 5.02 -2.40
N LEU A 489 22.94 5.29 -3.58
CA LEU A 489 23.47 4.31 -4.56
C LEU A 489 24.91 3.91 -4.23
#